data_AF-A0AAD6A4H9-F1
#
_entry.id   AF-A0AAD6A4H9-F1
#
_cell.length_a   1.000
_cell.length_b   1.000
_cell.length_c   1.000
_cell.angle_alpha   90.00
_cell.angle_beta   90.00
_cell.angle_gamma   90.00
#
_symmetry.space_group_name_H-M   'P 1'
#
loop_
_entity.id
_entity.type
_entity.pdbx_description
1 polymer ?
#
loop_
_entity_poly.entity_id
_entity_poly.type
_entity_poly.pdbx_seq_one_letter_code
_entity_poly.pdbx_strand_id
1 'polypeptide(L)'
;SHKVVPVEQAVSELKDLLKSDLESLQDKRDKYKGVETTYNALLLSGALTDVAKHLGNLSFRVWEKMKDQVHFSPVLLDPNTAHSWLYLSDDLTSVRRGDKPQQLPDNPERFNNSATVLGSEGFSSGKHSWEVEVGDHPEWLIGYTKESVDRKGEIPGASPEYGIWCLWHGDGEYANGAGETVRVEKNLQRIRVQLDYDRGEVSFYDPEHMTPICSHRDTFTEKLFPLFSIGEAGDAKTADIKI
;
A
#
# COMPACT_ATOMS: atom_id res chain seq x y z
N SER A 1 27.54 -44.83 -1.52
CA SER A 1 28.25 -45.37 -2.70
C SER A 1 28.67 -44.20 -3.58
N HIS A 2 29.97 -43.86 -3.63
CA HIS A 2 30.48 -42.81 -4.52
C HIS A 2 30.65 -43.40 -5.92
N LYS A 3 29.93 -42.86 -6.91
CA LYS A 3 30.14 -43.21 -8.32
C LYS A 3 31.41 -42.52 -8.81
N VAL A 4 32.45 -43.30 -9.07
CA VAL A 4 33.66 -42.83 -9.76
C VAL A 4 33.38 -42.86 -11.25
N VAL A 5 33.34 -41.69 -11.90
CA VAL A 5 33.20 -41.57 -13.36
C VAL A 5 34.61 -41.64 -13.97
N PRO A 6 34.86 -42.48 -14.99
CA PRO A 6 36.14 -42.51 -15.69
C PRO A 6 36.52 -41.14 -16.27
N VAL A 7 37.80 -40.78 -16.18
CA VAL A 7 38.29 -39.46 -16.60
C VAL A 7 38.01 -39.22 -18.09
N GLU A 8 38.09 -40.26 -18.91
CA GLU A 8 37.83 -40.22 -20.35
C GLU A 8 36.38 -39.87 -20.65
N GLN A 9 35.44 -40.38 -19.84
CA GLN A 9 34.02 -40.10 -19.98
C GLN A 9 33.71 -38.65 -19.61
N ALA A 10 34.27 -38.16 -18.49
CA ALA A 10 34.12 -36.77 -18.08
C ALA A 10 34.70 -35.79 -19.12
N VAL A 11 35.84 -36.14 -19.74
CA VAL A 11 36.44 -35.34 -20.83
C VAL A 11 35.55 -35.31 -22.08
N SER A 12 34.87 -36.41 -22.41
CA SER A 12 33.94 -36.44 -23.54
C SER A 12 32.72 -35.57 -23.29
N GLU A 13 32.08 -35.70 -22.12
CA GLU A 13 30.90 -34.92 -21.74
C GLU A 13 31.20 -33.40 -21.73
N LEU A 14 32.38 -33.01 -21.24
CA LEU A 14 32.82 -31.61 -21.26
C LEU A 14 33.04 -31.08 -22.69
N LYS A 15 33.53 -31.90 -23.62
CA LYS A 15 33.70 -31.49 -25.03
C LYS A 15 32.36 -31.24 -25.71
N ASP A 16 31.38 -32.10 -25.47
CA ASP A 16 30.03 -31.95 -26.05
C ASP A 16 29.33 -30.71 -25.48
N LEU A 17 29.47 -30.46 -24.17
CA LEU A 17 28.96 -29.25 -23.53
C LEU A 17 29.57 -27.98 -24.14
N LEU A 18 30.89 -27.94 -24.28
CA LEU A 18 31.61 -26.79 -24.83
C LEU A 18 31.21 -26.51 -26.30
N LYS A 19 30.94 -27.57 -27.06
CA LYS A 19 30.47 -27.45 -28.45
C LYS A 19 29.06 -26.86 -28.52
N SER A 20 28.14 -27.36 -27.69
CA SER A 20 26.78 -26.83 -27.57
C SER A 20 26.78 -25.35 -27.16
N ASP A 21 27.62 -24.97 -26.20
CA ASP A 21 27.75 -23.58 -25.75
C ASP A 21 28.30 -22.68 -26.85
N LEU A 22 29.26 -23.16 -27.64
CA LEU A 22 29.81 -22.42 -28.78
C LEU A 22 28.72 -22.13 -29.83
N GLU A 23 27.90 -23.13 -30.17
CA GLU A 23 26.78 -23.00 -31.12
C GLU A 23 25.75 -21.99 -30.61
N SER A 24 25.36 -22.08 -29.33
CA SER A 24 24.46 -21.14 -28.66
C SER A 24 24.98 -19.69 -28.69
N LEU A 25 26.28 -19.49 -28.45
CA LEU A 25 26.90 -18.16 -28.52
C LEU A 25 26.96 -17.62 -29.95
N GLN A 26 27.15 -18.48 -30.96
CA GLN A 26 27.13 -18.07 -32.36
C GLN A 26 25.73 -17.64 -32.80
N ASP A 27 24.70 -18.39 -32.44
CA ASP A 27 23.29 -18.02 -32.69
C ASP A 27 22.95 -16.68 -32.04
N LYS A 28 23.39 -16.48 -30.80
CA LYS A 28 23.17 -15.22 -30.08
C LYS A 28 23.89 -14.04 -30.77
N ARG A 29 25.13 -14.24 -31.22
CA ARG A 29 25.88 -13.24 -32.00
C ARG A 29 25.16 -12.91 -33.30
N ASP A 30 24.67 -13.90 -34.03
CA ASP A 30 24.04 -13.70 -35.33
C ASP A 30 22.68 -13.01 -35.19
N LYS A 31 21.95 -13.29 -34.09
CA LYS A 31 20.76 -12.52 -33.70
C LYS A 31 21.09 -11.05 -33.42
N TYR A 32 22.16 -10.75 -32.67
CA TYR A 32 22.58 -9.37 -32.41
C TYR A 32 22.98 -8.64 -33.70
N LYS A 33 23.72 -9.30 -34.59
CA LYS A 33 24.05 -8.73 -35.92
C LYS A 33 22.81 -8.46 -36.76
N GLY A 34 21.79 -9.32 -36.70
CA GLY A 34 20.51 -9.11 -37.39
C GLY A 34 19.78 -7.87 -36.86
N VAL A 35 19.74 -7.68 -35.54
CA VAL A 35 19.15 -6.49 -34.90
C VAL A 35 19.93 -5.22 -35.26
N GLU A 36 21.26 -5.26 -35.19
CA GLU A 36 22.13 -4.14 -35.54
C GLU A 36 21.99 -3.75 -37.03
N THR A 37 21.92 -4.73 -37.93
CA THR A 37 21.69 -4.50 -39.37
C THR A 37 20.33 -3.85 -39.61
N THR A 38 19.29 -4.32 -38.91
CA THR A 38 17.94 -3.76 -39.00
C THR A 38 17.91 -2.32 -38.49
N TYR A 39 18.56 -2.06 -37.36
CA TYR A 39 18.66 -0.73 -36.76
C TYR A 39 19.44 0.24 -37.65
N ASN A 40 20.57 -0.18 -38.22
CA ASN A 40 21.36 0.62 -39.15
C ASN A 40 20.60 0.89 -40.46
N ALA A 41 19.83 -0.08 -40.96
CA ALA A 41 18.95 0.11 -42.12
C ALA A 41 17.82 1.12 -41.82
N LEU A 42 17.23 1.07 -40.62
CA LEU A 42 16.25 2.06 -40.14
C LEU A 42 16.88 3.46 -40.05
N LEU A 43 18.09 3.59 -39.52
CA LEU A 43 18.85 4.85 -39.44
C LEU A 43 19.18 5.42 -40.82
N LEU A 44 19.65 4.58 -41.76
CA LEU A 44 19.99 4.97 -43.13
C LEU A 44 18.76 5.35 -43.97
N SER A 45 17.59 4.77 -43.67
CA SER A 45 16.34 5.07 -44.37
C SER A 45 15.75 6.45 -44.04
N GLY A 46 16.32 7.18 -43.07
CA GLY A 46 15.80 8.48 -42.64
C GLY A 46 14.43 8.40 -41.97
N ALA A 47 13.96 7.19 -41.61
CA ALA A 47 12.75 6.98 -40.85
C ALA A 47 12.98 7.48 -39.42
N LEU A 48 12.70 8.77 -39.19
CA LEU A 48 12.63 9.34 -37.86
C LEU A 48 11.51 8.62 -37.10
N THR A 49 11.87 7.69 -36.23
CA THR A 49 10.93 7.13 -35.27
C THR A 49 10.39 8.28 -34.45
N ASP A 50 9.09 8.53 -34.49
CA ASP A 50 8.45 9.51 -33.62
C ASP A 50 8.53 9.00 -32.17
N VAL A 51 9.65 9.34 -31.54
CA VAL A 51 9.99 8.92 -30.18
C VAL A 51 8.92 9.38 -29.20
N ALA A 52 8.29 10.54 -29.44
CA ALA A 52 7.19 11.04 -28.63
C ALA A 52 5.94 10.14 -28.74
N LYS A 53 5.60 9.68 -29.95
CA LYS A 53 4.50 8.73 -30.18
C LYS A 53 4.78 7.33 -29.63
N HIS A 54 6.05 6.91 -29.55
CA HIS A 54 6.42 5.61 -28.96
C HIS A 54 6.51 5.64 -27.43
N LEU A 55 7.14 6.65 -26.84
CA LEU A 55 7.30 6.77 -25.39
C LEU A 55 5.99 7.21 -24.71
N GLY A 56 5.24 8.15 -25.30
CA GLY A 56 3.94 8.57 -24.76
C GLY A 56 2.93 7.43 -24.71
N ASN A 57 2.96 6.53 -25.70
CA ASN A 57 2.11 5.35 -25.73
C ASN A 57 2.62 4.21 -24.83
N LEU A 58 3.91 4.18 -24.48
CA LEU A 58 4.44 3.12 -23.62
C LEU A 58 3.87 3.24 -22.20
N SER A 59 3.93 4.44 -21.61
CA SER A 59 3.34 4.70 -20.28
C SER A 59 1.85 4.37 -20.25
N PHE A 60 1.11 4.78 -21.29
CA PHE A 60 -0.32 4.47 -21.42
C PHE A 60 -0.59 2.96 -21.56
N ARG A 61 0.20 2.23 -22.36
CA ARG A 61 0.04 0.77 -22.55
C ARG A 61 0.44 -0.03 -21.31
N VAL A 62 1.42 0.46 -20.54
CA VAL A 62 1.79 -0.12 -19.25
C VAL A 62 0.66 0.12 -18.25
N TRP A 63 0.16 1.35 -18.14
CA TRP A 63 -1.00 1.68 -17.31
C TRP A 63 -2.25 0.87 -17.69
N GLU A 64 -2.58 0.76 -18.98
CA GLU A 64 -3.71 -0.04 -19.48
C GLU A 64 -3.58 -1.53 -19.16
N LYS A 65 -2.37 -2.07 -19.09
CA LYS A 65 -2.17 -3.46 -18.66
C LYS A 65 -2.13 -3.61 -17.14
N MET A 66 -1.67 -2.58 -16.42
CA MET A 66 -1.61 -2.59 -14.96
C MET A 66 -2.97 -2.33 -14.32
N LYS A 67 -3.86 -1.54 -14.94
CA LYS A 67 -5.18 -1.19 -14.38
C LYS A 67 -6.05 -2.43 -14.10
N ASP A 68 -5.92 -3.48 -14.92
CA ASP A 68 -6.66 -4.74 -14.74
C ASP A 68 -5.92 -5.74 -13.81
N GLN A 69 -4.67 -5.45 -13.45
CA GLN A 69 -3.81 -6.28 -12.58
C GLN A 69 -3.67 -5.70 -11.16
N VAL A 70 -3.88 -4.40 -11.00
CA VAL A 70 -3.72 -3.65 -9.74
C VAL A 70 -5.01 -2.87 -9.49
N HIS A 71 -5.84 -3.36 -8.58
CA HIS A 71 -6.94 -2.56 -8.02
C HIS A 71 -6.35 -1.54 -7.05
N PHE A 72 -5.88 -0.41 -7.58
CA PHE A 72 -5.58 0.77 -6.78
C PHE A 72 -6.89 1.53 -6.61
N SER A 73 -7.64 1.24 -5.53
CA SER A 73 -8.71 2.14 -5.10
C SER A 73 -8.07 3.16 -4.16
N PRO A 74 -7.84 4.43 -4.59
CA PRO A 74 -7.37 5.45 -3.67
C PRO A 74 -8.41 5.61 -2.57
N VAL A 75 -7.98 5.55 -1.31
CA VAL A 75 -8.89 5.82 -0.19
C VAL A 75 -9.18 7.31 -0.21
N LEU A 76 -10.43 7.65 -0.55
CA LEU A 76 -10.96 9.01 -0.42
C LEU A 76 -11.72 9.12 0.89
N LEU A 77 -11.45 10.15 1.67
CA LEU A 77 -12.13 10.42 2.93
C LEU A 77 -13.57 10.90 2.69
N ASP A 78 -14.52 10.46 3.53
CA ASP A 78 -15.93 10.88 3.44
C ASP A 78 -16.24 12.07 4.37
N PRO A 79 -16.51 13.27 3.84
CA PRO A 79 -16.86 14.44 4.64
C PRO A 79 -18.13 14.28 5.49
N ASN A 80 -19.05 13.37 5.13
CA ASN A 80 -20.26 13.11 5.90
C ASN A 80 -19.98 12.34 7.19
N THR A 81 -18.84 11.63 7.25
CA THR A 81 -18.40 10.90 8.45
C THR A 81 -17.51 11.74 9.34
N ALA A 82 -16.75 12.68 8.77
CA ALA A 82 -15.73 13.44 9.49
C ALA A 82 -16.28 14.20 10.71
N HIS A 83 -15.63 14.01 11.86
CA HIS A 83 -15.89 14.80 13.06
C HIS A 83 -15.72 16.30 12.81
N SER A 84 -16.47 17.14 13.52
CA SER A 84 -16.48 18.60 13.32
C SER A 84 -15.11 19.28 13.50
N TRP A 85 -14.20 18.65 14.25
CA TRP A 85 -12.84 19.16 14.45
C TRP A 85 -11.85 18.81 13.33
N LEU A 86 -12.23 17.91 12.42
CA LEU A 86 -11.37 17.48 11.32
C LEU A 86 -11.59 18.36 10.11
N TYR A 87 -10.49 18.74 9.45
CA TYR A 87 -10.48 19.46 8.19
C TYR A 87 -9.87 18.53 7.14
N LEU A 88 -10.56 18.35 6.02
CA LEU A 88 -10.12 17.51 4.90
C LEU A 88 -9.52 18.38 3.80
N SER A 89 -8.57 17.84 3.04
CA SER A 89 -8.09 18.47 1.80
C SER A 89 -9.15 18.44 0.70
N ASP A 90 -9.02 19.33 -0.29
CA ASP A 90 -9.97 19.43 -1.41
C ASP A 90 -10.05 18.15 -2.26
N ASP A 91 -8.96 17.38 -2.31
CA ASP A 91 -8.87 16.10 -3.01
C ASP A 91 -9.26 14.90 -2.14
N LEU A 92 -9.64 15.14 -0.86
CA LEU A 92 -10.08 14.13 0.11
C LEU A 92 -9.04 13.04 0.43
N THR A 93 -7.75 13.31 0.20
CA THR A 93 -6.65 12.39 0.50
C THR A 93 -5.92 12.71 1.80
N SER A 94 -6.23 13.84 2.43
CA SER A 94 -5.55 14.28 3.65
C SER A 94 -6.51 14.79 4.70
N VAL A 95 -6.15 14.61 5.97
CA VAL A 95 -6.92 15.07 7.13
C VAL A 95 -6.02 15.64 8.21
N ARG A 96 -6.48 16.72 8.84
CA ARG A 96 -5.89 17.27 10.07
C ARG A 96 -6.96 17.62 11.09
N ARG A 97 -6.58 17.63 12.36
CA ARG A 97 -7.38 18.26 13.42
C ARG A 97 -7.11 19.76 13.42
N GLY A 98 -8.16 20.58 13.43
CA GLY A 98 -8.03 22.03 13.59
C GLY A 98 -8.24 22.47 15.03
N ASP A 99 -7.92 23.73 15.32
CA ASP A 99 -8.03 24.31 16.67
C ASP A 99 -9.46 24.64 17.10
N LYS A 100 -10.40 24.59 16.15
CA LYS A 100 -11.82 24.90 16.39
C LYS A 100 -12.73 23.97 15.59
N PRO A 101 -13.90 23.61 16.14
CA PRO A 101 -14.89 22.84 15.42
C PRO A 101 -15.49 23.64 14.27
N GLN A 102 -15.77 22.94 13.17
CA GLN A 102 -16.56 23.41 12.06
C GLN A 102 -18.05 23.37 12.40
N GLN A 103 -18.82 24.28 11.80
CA GLN A 103 -20.28 24.28 11.90
C GLN A 103 -20.85 23.28 10.87
N LEU A 104 -21.01 22.03 11.28
CA LEU A 104 -21.51 20.93 10.44
C LEU A 104 -22.79 20.34 11.03
N PRO A 105 -23.71 19.82 10.20
CA PRO A 105 -24.90 19.13 10.69
C PRO A 105 -24.53 17.81 11.38
N ASP A 106 -25.23 17.46 12.45
CA ASP A 106 -25.07 16.17 13.14
C ASP A 106 -25.88 15.07 12.44
N ASN A 107 -25.49 14.74 11.20
CA ASN A 107 -26.09 13.63 10.45
C ASN A 107 -25.70 12.27 11.06
N PRO A 108 -26.50 11.21 10.87
CA PRO A 108 -26.27 9.90 11.51
C PRO A 108 -24.87 9.32 11.25
N GLU A 109 -24.32 9.56 10.06
CA GLU A 109 -23.03 9.01 9.63
C GLU A 109 -21.83 9.70 10.28
N ARG A 110 -22.01 10.90 10.85
CA ARG A 110 -20.93 11.74 11.39
C ARG A 110 -20.46 11.25 12.76
N PHE A 111 -19.15 11.17 12.95
CA PHE A 111 -18.58 10.98 14.28
C PHE A 111 -18.77 12.24 15.13
N ASN A 112 -19.30 12.10 16.35
CA ASN A 112 -19.35 13.18 17.34
C ASN A 112 -18.67 12.80 18.68
N ASN A 113 -18.22 11.55 18.80
CA ASN A 113 -17.57 10.99 19.97
C ASN A 113 -16.03 11.18 19.95
N SER A 114 -15.42 11.06 18.77
CA SER A 114 -13.97 11.18 18.56
C SER A 114 -13.65 11.94 17.27
N ALA A 115 -12.44 12.51 17.19
CA ALA A 115 -11.91 13.21 16.01
C ALA A 115 -11.58 12.22 14.88
N THR A 116 -12.62 11.58 14.34
CA THR A 116 -12.55 10.43 13.44
C THR A 116 -13.23 10.71 12.09
N VAL A 117 -12.70 10.10 11.03
CA VAL A 117 -13.24 10.09 9.67
C VAL A 117 -13.05 8.70 9.04
N LEU A 118 -13.96 8.31 8.15
CA LEU A 118 -13.87 7.07 7.38
C LEU A 118 -13.47 7.33 5.93
N GLY A 119 -12.93 6.29 5.30
CA GLY A 119 -12.94 6.19 3.83
C GLY A 119 -14.37 6.13 3.29
N SER A 120 -14.57 6.64 2.08
CA SER A 120 -15.85 6.66 1.37
C SER A 120 -16.28 5.29 0.84
N GLU A 121 -15.32 4.42 0.55
CA GLU A 121 -15.55 3.05 0.15
C GLU A 121 -15.23 2.09 1.30
N GLY A 122 -16.11 1.11 1.49
CA GLY A 122 -15.89 -0.01 2.40
C GLY A 122 -15.92 -1.34 1.65
N PHE A 123 -15.30 -2.34 2.25
CA PHE A 123 -14.99 -3.61 1.61
C PHE A 123 -15.70 -4.78 2.31
N SER A 124 -16.26 -5.69 1.51
CA SER A 124 -16.96 -6.90 2.00
C SER A 124 -16.36 -8.20 1.45
N SER A 125 -15.23 -8.13 0.74
CA SER A 125 -14.52 -9.27 0.14
C SER A 125 -13.17 -8.82 -0.42
N GLY A 126 -12.28 -9.78 -0.67
CA GLY A 126 -11.03 -9.55 -1.40
C GLY A 126 -9.91 -8.94 -0.57
N LYS A 127 -8.87 -8.47 -1.27
CA LYS A 127 -7.67 -7.88 -0.68
C LYS A 127 -7.54 -6.42 -1.06
N HIS A 128 -7.34 -5.57 -0.06
CA HIS A 128 -7.25 -4.12 -0.21
C HIS A 128 -6.05 -3.59 0.54
N SER A 129 -5.38 -2.59 0.01
CA SER A 129 -4.27 -1.96 0.70
C SER A 129 -4.16 -0.49 0.37
N TRP A 130 -3.80 0.30 1.37
CA TRP A 130 -3.49 1.71 1.25
C TRP A 130 -2.26 2.03 2.11
N GLU A 131 -1.63 3.16 1.82
CA GLU A 131 -0.52 3.68 2.61
C GLU A 131 -0.98 4.96 3.29
N VAL A 132 -0.30 5.37 4.35
CA VAL A 132 -0.57 6.63 5.02
C VAL A 132 0.73 7.22 5.56
N GLU A 133 0.96 8.49 5.28
CA GLU A 133 2.04 9.30 5.82
C GLU A 133 1.57 9.93 7.13
N VAL A 134 2.20 9.53 8.23
CA VAL A 134 1.92 10.02 9.59
C VAL A 134 3.03 10.95 10.11
N GLY A 135 4.22 10.88 9.52
CA GLY A 135 5.34 11.79 9.84
C GLY A 135 5.72 11.80 11.32
N ASP A 136 5.83 13.00 11.90
CA ASP A 136 6.08 13.22 13.33
C ASP A 136 4.80 13.52 14.13
N HIS A 137 3.61 13.21 13.59
CA HIS A 137 2.35 13.49 14.27
C HIS A 137 2.24 12.72 15.60
N PRO A 138 1.99 13.40 16.73
CA PRO A 138 2.19 12.82 18.07
C PRO A 138 1.12 11.81 18.47
N GLU A 139 -0.09 11.94 17.91
CA GLU A 139 -1.22 11.07 18.26
C GLU A 139 -2.09 10.77 17.03
N TRP A 140 -2.30 9.48 16.74
CA TRP A 140 -3.20 9.02 15.68
C TRP A 140 -3.64 7.57 15.90
N LEU A 141 -4.73 7.21 15.25
CA LEU A 141 -5.23 5.84 15.13
C LEU A 141 -5.64 5.58 13.69
N ILE A 142 -5.12 4.51 13.11
CA ILE A 142 -5.39 4.13 11.73
C ILE A 142 -5.75 2.66 11.63
N GLY A 143 -6.66 2.28 10.73
CA GLY A 143 -7.03 0.89 10.53
C GLY A 143 -8.33 0.70 9.80
N TYR A 144 -9.10 -0.30 10.22
CA TYR A 144 -10.43 -0.59 9.69
C TYR A 144 -11.48 -0.61 10.80
N THR A 145 -12.72 -0.28 10.45
CA THR A 145 -13.87 -0.42 11.33
C THR A 145 -15.10 -0.98 10.63
N LYS A 146 -16.02 -1.57 11.39
CA LYS A 146 -17.33 -2.05 10.94
C LYS A 146 -18.21 -0.92 10.43
N GLU A 147 -19.07 -1.21 9.44
CA GLU A 147 -20.11 -0.28 8.97
C GLU A 147 -21.02 0.20 10.13
N SER A 148 -21.36 -0.72 11.03
CA SER A 148 -22.19 -0.48 12.21
C SER A 148 -21.47 0.12 13.43
N VAL A 149 -20.22 0.57 13.31
CA VAL A 149 -19.49 1.15 14.45
C VAL A 149 -20.28 2.30 15.08
N ASP A 150 -20.25 2.40 16.41
CA ASP A 150 -20.90 3.52 17.09
C ASP A 150 -20.13 4.82 16.85
N ARG A 151 -20.85 5.81 16.33
CA ARG A 151 -20.32 7.12 15.93
C ARG A 151 -20.73 8.21 16.91
N LYS A 152 -21.55 7.87 17.90
CA LYS A 152 -22.24 8.84 18.76
C LYS A 152 -21.92 8.60 20.24
N GLY A 153 -21.80 9.67 21.01
CA GLY A 153 -21.73 9.58 22.48
C GLY A 153 -20.35 9.21 23.03
N GLU A 154 -20.28 8.26 23.97
CA GLU A 154 -19.01 7.86 24.60
C GLU A 154 -18.24 6.86 23.73
N ILE A 155 -16.91 6.94 23.75
CA ILE A 155 -16.04 6.03 22.99
C ILE A 155 -15.88 4.74 23.81
N PRO A 156 -16.37 3.58 23.34
CA PRO A 156 -16.24 2.33 24.10
C PRO A 156 -14.78 1.83 24.18
N GLY A 157 -13.93 2.28 23.24
CA GLY A 157 -12.51 1.95 23.13
C GLY A 157 -12.14 1.68 21.68
N ALA A 158 -10.85 1.57 21.38
CA ALA A 158 -10.39 1.20 20.05
C ALA A 158 -9.83 -0.23 20.06
N SER A 159 -10.73 -1.21 19.99
CA SER A 159 -10.39 -2.64 20.01
C SER A 159 -11.26 -3.45 19.04
N PRO A 160 -10.81 -4.67 18.66
CA PRO A 160 -11.60 -5.58 17.83
C PRO A 160 -12.98 -5.90 18.42
N GLU A 161 -13.11 -5.92 19.75
CA GLU A 161 -14.38 -6.16 20.45
C GLU A 161 -15.44 -5.10 20.11
N TYR A 162 -15.00 -3.87 19.83
CA TYR A 162 -15.84 -2.75 19.39
C TYR A 162 -15.86 -2.59 17.87
N GLY A 163 -15.34 -3.56 17.12
CA GLY A 163 -15.33 -3.53 15.67
C GLY A 163 -14.28 -2.61 15.07
N ILE A 164 -13.16 -2.39 15.77
CA ILE A 164 -12.05 -1.55 15.32
C ILE A 164 -10.75 -2.38 15.31
N TRP A 165 -10.13 -2.53 14.14
CA TRP A 165 -8.83 -3.20 14.00
C TRP A 165 -7.81 -2.17 13.56
N CYS A 166 -6.97 -1.72 14.48
CA CYS A 166 -6.14 -0.54 14.29
C CYS A 166 -4.71 -0.69 14.79
N LEU A 167 -3.89 0.28 14.39
CA LEU A 167 -2.65 0.65 15.04
C LEU A 167 -2.85 2.06 15.61
N TRP A 168 -2.56 2.20 16.89
CA TRP A 168 -2.59 3.48 17.60
C TRP A 168 -1.17 3.93 17.93
N HIS A 169 -0.95 5.23 17.87
CA HIS A 169 0.24 5.92 18.34
C HIS A 169 -0.18 7.10 19.21
N GLY A 170 0.48 7.26 20.35
CA GLY A 170 0.30 8.40 21.25
C GLY A 170 1.41 8.45 22.27
N ASP A 171 1.87 9.66 22.59
CA ASP A 171 2.96 9.90 23.56
C ASP A 171 4.25 9.08 23.27
N GLY A 172 4.52 8.78 21.99
CA GLY A 172 5.69 8.01 21.55
C GLY A 172 5.56 6.49 21.71
N GLU A 173 4.40 6.00 22.15
CA GLU A 173 4.09 4.58 22.26
C GLU A 173 3.20 4.12 21.11
N TYR A 174 3.28 2.83 20.78
CA TYR A 174 2.43 2.20 19.78
C TYR A 174 1.65 1.06 20.43
N ALA A 175 0.38 0.90 20.06
CA ALA A 175 -0.47 -0.19 20.52
C ALA A 175 -1.33 -0.74 19.39
N ASN A 176 -1.64 -2.03 19.45
CA ASN A 176 -2.47 -2.68 18.42
C ASN A 176 -3.98 -2.50 18.65
N GLY A 177 -4.41 -1.69 19.62
CA GLY A 177 -5.84 -1.56 19.98
C GLY A 177 -6.42 -2.77 20.74
N ALA A 178 -5.72 -3.90 20.81
CA ALA A 178 -6.10 -5.05 21.64
C ALA A 178 -5.46 -4.99 23.05
N GLY A 179 -4.97 -3.82 23.46
CA GLY A 179 -4.29 -3.61 24.75
C GLY A 179 -2.83 -4.07 24.78
N GLU A 180 -2.24 -4.44 23.64
CA GLU A 180 -0.85 -4.86 23.55
C GLU A 180 0.04 -3.76 22.96
N THR A 181 1.17 -3.50 23.62
CA THR A 181 2.20 -2.59 23.12
C THR A 181 2.90 -3.17 21.90
N VAL A 182 3.01 -2.37 20.84
CA VAL A 182 3.74 -2.69 19.62
C VAL A 182 5.14 -2.06 19.72
N ARG A 183 6.18 -2.87 19.52
CA ARG A 183 7.57 -2.40 19.53
C ARG A 183 8.00 -2.07 18.11
N VAL A 184 8.39 -0.81 17.90
CA VAL A 184 9.00 -0.35 16.65
C VAL A 184 10.44 0.10 16.93
N GLU A 185 11.37 -0.18 16.03
CA GLU A 185 12.78 0.21 16.19
C GLU A 185 13.00 1.71 16.00
N LYS A 186 12.13 2.33 15.18
CA LYS A 186 12.14 3.74 14.82
C LYS A 186 10.70 4.23 14.70
N ASN A 187 10.50 5.53 14.87
CA ASN A 187 9.19 6.14 14.67
C ASN A 187 8.71 5.94 13.23
N LEU A 188 7.49 5.44 13.08
CA LEU A 188 6.89 5.18 11.79
C LEU A 188 6.58 6.51 11.11
N GLN A 189 7.12 6.72 9.91
CA GLN A 189 6.82 7.92 9.10
C GLN A 189 5.70 7.66 8.09
N ARG A 190 5.64 6.42 7.60
CA ARG A 190 4.62 5.93 6.69
C ARG A 190 4.25 4.50 7.07
N ILE A 191 2.98 4.15 6.88
CA ILE A 191 2.44 2.85 7.27
C ILE A 191 1.63 2.31 6.11
N ARG A 192 1.84 1.04 5.76
CA ARG A 192 0.97 0.31 4.84
C ARG A 192 -0.03 -0.50 5.62
N VAL A 193 -1.31 -0.29 5.33
CA VAL A 193 -2.42 -1.03 5.92
C VAL A 193 -2.99 -1.98 4.87
N GLN A 194 -3.17 -3.25 5.23
CA GLN A 194 -3.70 -4.28 4.36
C GLN A 194 -4.89 -4.98 5.00
N LEU A 195 -5.96 -5.16 4.23
CA LEU A 195 -7.11 -5.98 4.56
C LEU A 195 -7.11 -7.18 3.63
N ASP A 196 -7.07 -8.39 4.19
CA ASP A 196 -7.40 -9.64 3.51
C ASP A 196 -8.75 -10.10 4.07
N TYR A 197 -9.84 -9.57 3.51
CA TYR A 197 -11.18 -9.77 4.04
C TYR A 197 -11.55 -11.25 4.03
N ASP A 198 -11.21 -11.95 2.95
CA ASP A 198 -11.53 -13.36 2.75
C ASP A 198 -10.81 -14.28 3.75
N ARG A 199 -9.64 -13.85 4.26
CA ARG A 199 -8.89 -14.57 5.31
C ARG A 199 -9.08 -13.99 6.70
N GLY A 200 -9.90 -12.96 6.86
CA GLY A 200 -10.17 -12.36 8.15
C GLY A 200 -8.97 -11.65 8.78
N GLU A 201 -8.12 -10.99 7.98
CA GLU A 201 -6.83 -10.46 8.46
C GLU A 201 -6.67 -8.97 8.14
N VAL A 202 -6.31 -8.16 9.14
CA VAL A 202 -5.87 -6.76 8.97
C VAL A 202 -4.42 -6.67 9.42
N SER A 203 -3.53 -6.17 8.57
CA SER A 203 -2.09 -6.15 8.83
C SER A 203 -1.46 -4.80 8.55
N PHE A 204 -0.46 -4.44 9.35
CA PHE A 204 0.26 -3.17 9.29
C PHE A 204 1.74 -3.44 9.00
N TYR A 205 2.32 -2.68 8.07
CA TYR A 205 3.72 -2.83 7.65
C TYR A 205 4.42 -1.48 7.53
N ASP A 206 5.73 -1.49 7.77
CA ASP A 206 6.62 -0.46 7.26
C ASP A 206 6.77 -0.68 5.74
N PRO A 207 6.33 0.27 4.88
CA PRO A 207 6.35 0.09 3.43
C PRO A 207 7.76 0.07 2.82
N GLU A 208 8.79 0.61 3.48
CA GLU A 208 10.14 0.70 2.88
C GLU A 208 10.76 -0.69 2.67
N HIS A 209 10.52 -1.59 3.62
CA HIS A 209 11.06 -2.96 3.61
C HIS A 209 9.99 -4.04 3.75
N MET A 210 8.70 -3.65 3.76
CA MET A 210 7.57 -4.54 4.06
C MET A 210 7.74 -5.26 5.41
N THR A 211 8.37 -4.59 6.38
CA THR A 211 8.59 -5.13 7.73
C THR A 211 7.25 -5.19 8.47
N PRO A 212 6.82 -6.35 8.97
CA PRO A 212 5.58 -6.45 9.74
C PRO A 212 5.64 -5.61 11.02
N ILE A 213 4.59 -4.83 11.28
CA ILE A 213 4.43 -4.07 12.53
C ILE A 213 3.53 -4.85 13.49
N CYS A 214 2.29 -5.12 13.06
CA CYS A 214 1.34 -5.97 13.79
C CYS A 214 0.25 -6.47 12.83
N SER A 215 -0.55 -7.44 13.29
CA SER A 215 -1.74 -7.90 12.57
C SER A 215 -2.83 -8.36 13.52
N HIS A 216 -4.05 -8.31 13.01
CA HIS A 216 -5.27 -8.78 13.64
C HIS A 216 -5.88 -9.89 12.81
N ARG A 217 -6.46 -10.88 13.49
CA ARG A 217 -7.29 -11.90 12.85
C ARG A 217 -8.65 -11.95 13.49
N ASP A 218 -9.68 -11.97 12.66
CA ASP A 218 -11.07 -11.99 13.10
C ASP A 218 -11.98 -12.60 12.02
N THR A 219 -13.24 -12.81 12.36
CA THR A 219 -14.29 -13.18 11.40
C THR A 219 -15.12 -11.95 11.05
N PHE A 220 -14.89 -11.39 9.86
CA PHE A 220 -15.64 -10.23 9.39
C PHE A 220 -17.03 -10.63 8.89
N THR A 221 -18.06 -10.01 9.47
CA THR A 221 -19.47 -10.31 9.18
C THR A 221 -20.18 -9.21 8.39
N GLU A 222 -19.52 -8.07 8.20
CA GLU A 222 -20.06 -6.89 7.55
C GLU A 222 -18.96 -6.11 6.84
N LYS A 223 -19.36 -5.09 6.09
CA LYS A 223 -18.45 -4.21 5.37
C LYS A 223 -17.51 -3.47 6.32
N LEU A 224 -16.23 -3.41 5.97
CA LEU A 224 -15.21 -2.68 6.70
C LEU A 224 -14.76 -1.42 5.97
N PHE A 225 -14.61 -0.32 6.68
CA PHE A 225 -14.17 0.97 6.15
C PHE A 225 -12.79 1.33 6.69
N PRO A 226 -11.91 1.93 5.87
CA PRO A 226 -10.72 2.60 6.37
C PRO A 226 -11.10 3.63 7.45
N LEU A 227 -10.35 3.64 8.55
CA LEU A 227 -10.61 4.44 9.74
C LEU A 227 -9.38 5.31 10.03
N PHE A 228 -9.62 6.59 10.31
CA PHE A 228 -8.59 7.55 10.71
C PHE A 228 -9.11 8.38 11.89
N SER A 229 -8.40 8.36 13.02
CA SER A 229 -8.64 9.25 14.15
C SER A 229 -7.39 10.06 14.44
N ILE A 230 -7.52 11.38 14.47
CA ILE A 230 -6.37 12.29 14.51
C ILE A 230 -6.40 13.12 15.80
N GLY A 231 -5.30 13.04 16.57
CA GLY A 231 -5.07 13.86 17.75
C GLY A 231 -4.69 15.30 17.41
N GLU A 232 -4.29 16.07 18.41
CA GLU A 232 -3.78 17.43 18.19
C GLU A 232 -2.32 17.37 17.72
N ALA A 233 -1.98 18.13 16.69
CA ALA A 233 -0.62 18.11 16.13
C ALA A 233 0.42 18.75 17.07
N GLY A 234 0.01 19.69 17.93
CA GLY A 234 0.92 20.43 18.81
C GLY A 234 2.03 21.13 18.02
N ASP A 235 3.29 20.85 18.38
CA ASP A 235 4.49 21.40 17.74
C ASP A 235 5.00 20.54 16.55
N ALA A 236 4.28 19.49 16.15
CA ALA A 236 4.70 18.61 15.05
C ALA A 236 4.74 19.34 13.71
N LYS A 237 5.70 18.96 12.85
CA LYS A 237 5.80 19.51 11.50
C LYS A 237 4.70 18.95 10.59
N THR A 238 4.34 17.70 10.81
CA THR A 238 3.26 17.00 10.11
C THR A 238 1.94 17.26 10.85
N ALA A 239 1.22 18.28 10.40
CA ALA A 239 -0.13 18.56 10.88
C ALA A 239 -1.20 17.76 10.10
N ASP A 240 -0.94 17.44 8.83
CA ASP A 240 -1.83 16.67 7.97
C ASP A 240 -1.36 15.21 7.86
N ILE A 241 -2.27 14.28 8.12
CA ILE A 241 -2.09 12.87 7.79
C ILE A 241 -2.57 12.66 6.35
N LYS A 242 -1.72 12.06 5.50
CA LYS A 242 -1.96 11.93 4.06
C LYS A 242 -2.02 10.46 3.65
N ILE A 243 -2.97 10.11 2.81
CA ILE A 243 -3.21 8.75 2.32
C ILE A 243 -2.57 8.57 0.95
#